data_AF-C7P0K9-F1
#
_entry.id   AF-C7P0K9-F1
#
_cell.length_a   1.000
_cell.length_b   1.000
_cell.length_c   1.000
_cell.angle_alpha   90.00
_cell.angle_beta   90.00
_cell.angle_gamma   90.00
#
_symmetry.space_group_name_H-M   'P 1'
#
loop_
_entity.id
_entity.type
_entity.pdbx_description
1 polymer ?
#
loop_
_entity_poly.entity_id
_entity_poly.type
_entity_poly.pdbx_seq_one_letter_code
_entity_poly.pdbx_strand_id
1 'polypeptide(L)'
;MGESQIRETLSAFGLSTKEVDAYLVILQRGEATTRAVSEAAGVSQSYVYEIATALAERGLVIVDESATPTKLRARPPQEAVDALTMHLSEFETAVESVYDQPAETAAGFEVVHASQTVERRLERQLARAEREVFAIVPSNAFPTVADALADARERGLTVYCLLAGESAESHVAEMDDPGRYAHVVRSWDGRPPLFVVRDALGGVLASHGMLTSRHGRGYALAFNQNEVASGFFGNYVSNVWPMGEQRFVAEPPTLPATFELFRSGVTTAALHTTAGHDVVADLDVVATTDETARQFEGVPIREVRQNLVEPVNNAFPIENSLVVETDDGLVSVGGQACGLGPYYEEYAAREVTIRDA
;
A
#
# COMPACT_ATOMS: atom_id res chain seq x y z
N MET A 1 10.02 -34.45 -18.23
CA MET A 1 9.24 -33.69 -17.23
C MET A 1 8.95 -32.27 -17.69
N GLY A 2 9.91 -31.51 -18.24
CA GLY A 2 9.65 -30.13 -18.68
C GLY A 2 8.65 -29.98 -19.84
N GLU A 3 8.76 -30.78 -20.90
CA GLU A 3 7.93 -30.61 -22.11
C GLU A 3 6.43 -30.91 -21.88
N SER A 4 6.09 -31.92 -21.07
CA SER A 4 4.71 -32.23 -20.70
C SER A 4 4.07 -31.09 -19.91
N GLN A 5 4.83 -30.48 -18.99
CA GLN A 5 4.37 -29.36 -18.18
C GLN A 5 4.17 -28.10 -19.02
N ILE A 6 5.05 -27.84 -20.01
CA ILE A 6 4.88 -26.74 -20.97
C ILE A 6 3.59 -26.95 -21.77
N ARG A 7 3.35 -28.16 -22.25
CA ARG A 7 2.15 -28.49 -23.04
C ARG A 7 0.86 -28.30 -22.26
N GLU A 8 0.80 -28.82 -21.03
CA GLU A 8 -0.36 -28.65 -20.15
C GLU A 8 -0.62 -27.16 -19.88
N THR A 9 0.43 -26.41 -19.55
CA THR A 9 0.33 -24.97 -19.26
C THR A 9 -0.19 -24.21 -20.48
N LEU A 10 0.46 -24.33 -21.64
CA LEU A 10 0.05 -23.60 -22.85
C LEU A 10 -1.36 -23.97 -23.30
N SER A 11 -1.78 -25.22 -23.10
CA SER A 11 -3.16 -25.64 -23.38
C SER A 11 -4.15 -24.95 -22.44
N ALA A 12 -3.81 -24.76 -21.16
CA ALA A 12 -4.62 -23.99 -20.22
C ALA A 12 -4.69 -22.50 -20.58
N PHE A 13 -3.67 -21.95 -21.26
CA PHE A 13 -3.68 -20.61 -21.86
C PHE A 13 -4.44 -20.55 -23.21
N GLY A 14 -5.12 -21.63 -23.60
CA GLY A 14 -5.98 -21.65 -24.78
C GLY A 14 -5.26 -21.88 -26.11
N LEU A 15 -3.98 -22.30 -26.09
CA LEU A 15 -3.30 -22.73 -27.31
C LEU A 15 -3.80 -24.12 -27.73
N SER A 16 -4.09 -24.28 -29.01
CA SER A 16 -4.42 -25.56 -29.62
C SER A 16 -3.21 -26.50 -29.60
N THR A 17 -3.45 -27.81 -29.65
CA THR A 17 -2.40 -28.82 -29.73
C THR A 17 -1.39 -28.54 -30.84
N LYS A 18 -1.87 -28.03 -31.99
CA LYS A 18 -1.02 -27.68 -33.14
C LYS A 18 -0.16 -26.43 -32.91
N GLU A 19 -0.70 -25.41 -32.24
CA GLU A 19 0.10 -24.24 -31.83
C GLU A 19 1.18 -24.65 -30.83
N VAL A 20 0.85 -25.51 -29.86
CA VAL A 20 1.82 -26.02 -28.89
C VAL A 20 2.90 -26.86 -29.57
N ASP A 21 2.53 -27.75 -30.49
CA ASP A 21 3.50 -28.55 -31.26
C ASP A 21 4.46 -27.64 -32.04
N ALA A 22 3.94 -26.64 -32.74
CA ALA A 22 4.74 -25.69 -33.51
C ALA A 22 5.67 -24.87 -32.60
N TYR A 23 5.16 -24.37 -31.47
CA TYR A 23 5.96 -23.64 -30.50
C TYR A 23 7.11 -24.48 -29.94
N LEU A 24 6.85 -25.74 -29.55
CA LEU A 24 7.88 -26.64 -29.05
C LEU A 24 8.96 -26.94 -30.10
N VAL A 25 8.59 -27.09 -31.37
CA VAL A 25 9.57 -27.23 -32.47
C VAL A 25 10.46 -25.99 -32.58
N ILE A 26 9.88 -24.79 -32.52
CA ILE A 26 10.64 -23.54 -32.60
C ILE A 26 11.54 -23.37 -31.36
N LEU A 27 11.01 -23.67 -30.17
CA LEU A 27 11.73 -23.58 -28.89
C LEU A 27 12.93 -24.52 -28.83
N GLN A 28 12.76 -25.79 -29.24
CA GLN A 28 13.84 -26.78 -29.23
C GLN A 28 14.96 -26.44 -30.23
N ARG A 29 14.62 -25.78 -31.34
CA ARG A 29 15.59 -25.40 -32.37
C ARG A 29 16.19 -24.02 -32.16
N GLY A 30 15.59 -23.19 -31.30
CA GLY A 30 15.91 -21.78 -31.10
C GLY A 30 15.48 -20.89 -32.28
N GLU A 31 15.70 -21.36 -33.51
CA GLU A 31 15.30 -20.74 -34.76
C GLU A 31 14.88 -21.81 -35.78
N ALA A 32 13.78 -21.57 -36.50
CA ALA A 32 13.27 -22.49 -37.53
C ALA A 32 12.64 -21.72 -38.70
N THR A 33 12.65 -22.31 -39.90
CA THR A 33 11.89 -21.79 -41.04
C THR A 33 10.46 -22.33 -41.03
N THR A 34 9.53 -21.65 -41.68
CA THR A 34 8.13 -22.11 -41.81
C THR A 34 8.05 -23.54 -42.38
N ARG A 35 8.93 -23.86 -43.34
CA ARG A 35 9.08 -25.22 -43.89
C ARG A 35 9.48 -26.25 -42.83
N ALA A 36 10.50 -25.94 -42.03
CA ALA A 36 11.00 -26.86 -41.01
C ALA A 36 9.94 -27.14 -39.93
N VAL A 37 9.15 -26.14 -39.56
CA VAL A 37 8.04 -26.30 -38.62
C VAL A 37 6.90 -27.09 -39.25
N SER A 38 6.57 -26.84 -40.52
CA SER A 38 5.54 -27.59 -41.27
C SER A 38 5.84 -29.09 -41.32
N GLU A 39 7.09 -29.45 -41.64
CA GLU A 39 7.54 -30.85 -41.70
C GLU A 39 7.52 -31.53 -40.32
N ALA A 40 7.87 -30.80 -39.25
CA ALA A 40 7.93 -31.36 -37.89
C ALA A 40 6.57 -31.45 -37.20
N ALA A 41 5.69 -30.45 -37.38
CA ALA A 41 4.37 -30.39 -36.72
C ALA A 41 3.24 -31.06 -37.54
N GLY A 42 3.55 -31.51 -38.77
CA GLY A 42 2.60 -32.19 -39.65
C GLY A 42 1.44 -31.30 -40.08
N VAL A 43 1.75 -30.07 -40.48
CA VAL A 43 0.77 -29.05 -40.92
C VAL A 43 1.25 -28.34 -42.20
N SER A 44 0.36 -27.67 -42.93
CA SER A 44 0.72 -26.92 -44.14
C SER A 44 1.55 -25.67 -43.82
N GLN A 45 2.40 -25.21 -44.74
CA GLN A 45 3.20 -23.99 -44.52
C GLN A 45 2.33 -22.74 -44.34
N SER A 46 1.21 -22.64 -45.04
CA SER A 46 0.24 -21.54 -44.84
C SER A 46 -0.29 -21.52 -43.41
N TYR A 47 -0.60 -22.69 -42.85
CA TYR A 47 -1.06 -22.82 -41.47
C TYR A 47 0.06 -22.55 -40.44
N VAL A 48 1.32 -22.86 -40.77
CA VAL A 48 2.45 -22.46 -39.91
C VAL A 48 2.56 -20.94 -39.79
N TYR A 49 2.29 -20.20 -40.85
CA TYR A 49 2.34 -18.74 -40.81
C TYR A 49 1.21 -18.16 -39.93
N GLU A 50 0.00 -18.71 -40.02
CA GLU A 50 -1.11 -18.37 -39.13
C GLU A 50 -0.77 -18.65 -37.66
N ILE A 51 -0.25 -19.86 -37.36
CA ILE A 51 0.21 -20.23 -36.02
C ILE A 51 1.32 -19.29 -35.54
N ALA A 52 2.32 -19.01 -36.37
CA ALA A 52 3.44 -18.16 -36.00
C ALA A 52 2.99 -16.73 -35.66
N THR A 53 2.00 -16.22 -36.39
CA THR A 53 1.39 -14.91 -36.11
C THR A 53 0.67 -14.93 -34.76
N ALA A 54 -0.18 -15.94 -34.52
CA ALA A 54 -0.90 -16.08 -33.25
C ALA A 54 0.02 -16.32 -32.04
N LEU A 55 1.15 -17.00 -32.24
CA LEU A 55 2.18 -17.17 -31.20
C LEU A 55 2.97 -15.86 -30.98
N ALA A 56 3.17 -15.04 -32.02
CA ALA A 56 3.85 -13.75 -31.91
C ALA A 56 2.98 -12.71 -31.19
N GLU A 57 1.67 -12.68 -31.43
CA GLU A 57 0.70 -11.85 -30.71
C GLU A 57 0.68 -12.16 -29.20
N ARG A 58 0.89 -13.43 -28.83
CA ARG A 58 1.03 -13.89 -27.45
C ARG A 58 2.45 -13.70 -26.88
N GLY A 59 3.37 -13.12 -27.64
CA GLY A 59 4.75 -12.85 -27.23
C GLY A 59 5.64 -14.09 -27.10
N LEU A 60 5.25 -15.23 -27.67
CA LEU A 60 6.01 -16.49 -27.54
C LEU A 60 7.12 -16.64 -28.59
N VAL A 61 6.92 -16.06 -29.77
CA VAL A 61 7.87 -16.11 -30.89
C VAL A 61 8.03 -14.75 -31.56
N ILE A 62 9.10 -14.63 -32.33
CA ILE A 62 9.40 -13.51 -33.23
C ILE A 62 9.37 -14.04 -34.66
N VAL A 63 8.62 -13.37 -35.53
CA VAL A 63 8.59 -13.65 -36.97
C VAL A 63 9.49 -12.64 -37.67
N ASP A 64 10.55 -13.12 -38.30
CA ASP A 64 11.44 -12.30 -39.13
C ASP A 64 11.11 -12.52 -40.60
N GLU A 65 10.28 -11.63 -41.13
CA GLU A 65 9.86 -11.59 -42.53
C GLU A 65 10.93 -11.01 -43.47
N SER A 66 11.94 -10.33 -42.92
CA SER A 66 13.04 -9.77 -43.71
C SER A 66 14.02 -10.85 -44.18
N ALA A 67 14.07 -11.98 -43.47
CA ALA A 67 14.84 -13.15 -43.86
C ALA A 67 14.17 -13.92 -45.00
N THR A 68 14.95 -14.34 -46.00
CA THR A 68 14.49 -15.27 -47.06
C THR A 68 15.25 -16.60 -46.94
N PRO A 69 14.59 -17.71 -46.57
CA PRO A 69 13.18 -17.84 -46.18
C PRO A 69 12.87 -17.25 -44.79
N THR A 70 11.60 -16.92 -44.54
CA THR A 70 11.09 -16.37 -43.26
C THR A 70 11.54 -17.21 -42.07
N LYS A 71 12.04 -16.56 -41.03
CA LYS A 71 12.55 -17.20 -39.82
C LYS A 71 11.63 -16.98 -38.64
N LEU A 72 11.43 -18.03 -37.86
CA LEU A 72 10.66 -18.06 -36.63
C LEU A 72 11.63 -18.33 -35.48
N ARG A 73 11.61 -17.46 -34.47
CA ARG A 73 12.49 -17.58 -33.30
C ARG A 73 11.67 -17.62 -32.03
N ALA A 74 12.00 -18.52 -31.11
CA ALA A 74 11.41 -18.48 -29.78
C ALA A 74 11.94 -17.25 -29.02
N ARG A 75 11.06 -16.58 -28.29
CA ARG A 75 11.52 -15.59 -27.32
C ARG A 75 12.28 -16.26 -26.18
N PRO A 76 13.26 -15.59 -25.56
CA PRO A 76 13.88 -16.09 -24.34
C PRO A 76 12.81 -16.45 -23.29
N PRO A 77 13.01 -17.51 -22.48
CA PRO A 77 11.99 -17.98 -21.54
C PRO A 77 11.44 -16.88 -20.63
N GLN A 78 12.30 -15.97 -20.17
CA GLN A 78 11.88 -14.86 -19.31
C GLN A 78 10.92 -13.89 -20.04
N GLU A 79 11.23 -13.54 -21.29
CA GLU A 79 10.36 -12.65 -22.09
C GLU A 79 9.03 -13.31 -22.43
N ALA A 80 9.04 -14.60 -22.75
CA ALA A 80 7.82 -15.36 -23.05
C ALA A 80 6.90 -15.44 -21.82
N VAL A 81 7.47 -15.67 -20.62
CA VAL A 81 6.72 -15.67 -19.37
C VAL A 81 6.20 -14.27 -19.04
N ASP A 82 7.03 -13.24 -19.15
CA ASP A 82 6.64 -11.85 -18.86
C ASP A 82 5.48 -11.42 -19.79
N ALA A 83 5.49 -11.81 -21.07
CA ALA A 83 4.40 -11.55 -22.01
C ALA A 83 3.08 -12.26 -21.64
N LEU A 84 3.14 -13.54 -21.25
CA LEU A 84 1.95 -14.27 -20.79
C LEU A 84 1.39 -13.68 -19.49
N THR A 85 2.26 -13.27 -18.56
CA THR A 85 1.84 -12.60 -17.32
C THR A 85 1.16 -11.28 -17.64
N MET A 86 1.71 -10.45 -18.52
CA MET A 86 1.12 -9.18 -18.93
C MET A 86 -0.29 -9.35 -19.51
N HIS A 87 -0.49 -10.34 -20.37
CA HIS A 87 -1.83 -10.69 -20.90
C HIS A 87 -2.82 -11.10 -19.80
N LEU A 88 -2.37 -11.86 -18.80
CA LEU A 88 -3.21 -12.20 -17.65
C LEU A 88 -3.55 -10.97 -16.81
N SER A 89 -2.61 -10.06 -16.61
CA SER A 89 -2.80 -8.79 -15.89
C SER A 89 -3.84 -7.89 -16.56
N GLU A 90 -3.75 -7.79 -17.89
CA GLU A 90 -4.71 -7.04 -18.70
C GLU A 90 -6.09 -7.67 -18.65
N PHE A 91 -6.17 -9.00 -18.74
CA PHE A 91 -7.42 -9.73 -18.58
C PHE A 91 -8.02 -9.55 -17.19
N GLU A 92 -7.22 -9.64 -16.12
CA GLU A 92 -7.67 -9.38 -14.76
C GLU A 92 -8.23 -7.96 -14.63
N THR A 93 -7.54 -6.96 -15.18
CA THR A 93 -7.98 -5.56 -15.17
C THR A 93 -9.31 -5.38 -15.93
N ALA A 94 -9.43 -6.00 -17.11
CA ALA A 94 -10.65 -5.96 -17.91
C ALA A 94 -11.82 -6.66 -17.18
N VAL A 95 -11.56 -7.83 -16.58
CA VAL A 95 -12.54 -8.54 -15.77
C VAL A 95 -12.95 -7.68 -14.59
N GLU A 96 -12.04 -7.11 -13.81
CA GLU A 96 -12.39 -6.23 -12.69
C GLU A 96 -13.17 -4.99 -13.12
N SER A 97 -12.90 -4.44 -14.30
CA SER A 97 -13.65 -3.27 -14.81
C SER A 97 -15.11 -3.58 -15.16
N VAL A 98 -15.40 -4.84 -15.52
CA VAL A 98 -16.76 -5.31 -15.89
C VAL A 98 -17.41 -6.08 -14.75
N TYR A 99 -16.60 -6.67 -13.88
CA TYR A 99 -17.00 -7.31 -12.64
C TYR A 99 -17.41 -6.20 -11.68
N ASP A 100 -18.61 -5.71 -11.92
CA ASP A 100 -19.36 -4.83 -11.04
C ASP A 100 -19.66 -5.64 -9.78
N GLN A 101 -18.66 -5.72 -8.91
CA GLN A 101 -18.83 -6.18 -7.55
C GLN A 101 -19.85 -5.19 -6.97
N PRO A 102 -21.12 -5.60 -6.71
CA PRO A 102 -22.01 -4.74 -5.95
C PRO A 102 -21.24 -4.39 -4.69
N ALA A 103 -21.04 -3.09 -4.46
CA ALA A 103 -20.16 -2.53 -3.44
C ALA A 103 -19.94 -3.55 -2.33
N GLU A 104 -18.78 -4.22 -2.32
CA GLU A 104 -18.41 -5.09 -1.21
C GLU A 104 -18.15 -4.17 -0.01
N THR A 105 -19.25 -3.72 0.58
CA THR A 105 -19.35 -3.11 1.90
C THR A 105 -19.83 -4.16 2.90
N ALA A 106 -19.84 -5.46 2.53
CA ALA A 106 -20.28 -6.53 3.41
C ALA A 106 -19.25 -7.66 3.60
N ALA A 107 -18.23 -7.81 2.75
CA ALA A 107 -17.22 -8.88 2.90
C ALA A 107 -15.91 -8.41 3.56
N GLY A 108 -15.62 -7.10 3.60
CA GLY A 108 -14.66 -6.45 4.50
C GLY A 108 -13.18 -6.85 4.45
N PHE A 109 -12.84 -7.99 3.84
CA PHE A 109 -11.55 -8.67 3.92
C PHE A 109 -11.35 -9.58 2.70
N GLU A 110 -10.28 -9.34 1.95
CA GLU A 110 -9.97 -10.04 0.70
C GLU A 110 -8.52 -10.52 0.73
N VAL A 111 -8.30 -11.79 0.37
CA VAL A 111 -6.96 -12.35 0.21
C VAL A 111 -6.52 -12.21 -1.24
N VAL A 112 -5.35 -11.61 -1.44
CA VAL A 112 -4.79 -11.28 -2.75
C VAL A 112 -3.45 -12.00 -2.93
N HIS A 113 -3.28 -12.69 -4.05
CA HIS A 113 -2.07 -13.49 -4.35
C HIS A 113 -1.19 -12.90 -5.46
N ALA A 114 -1.72 -12.02 -6.31
CA ALA A 114 -0.97 -11.41 -7.40
C ALA A 114 -0.46 -10.02 -6.99
N SER A 115 0.83 -9.75 -7.23
CA SER A 115 1.49 -8.51 -6.79
C SER A 115 0.85 -7.27 -7.41
N GLN A 116 0.54 -7.29 -8.70
CA GLN A 116 -0.11 -6.16 -9.39
C GLN A 116 -1.49 -5.84 -8.83
N THR A 117 -2.25 -6.87 -8.39
CA THR A 117 -3.49 -6.66 -7.67
C THR A 117 -3.21 -5.93 -6.37
N VAL A 118 -2.17 -6.31 -5.60
CA VAL A 118 -1.78 -5.61 -4.37
C VAL A 118 -1.46 -4.14 -4.63
N GLU A 119 -0.71 -3.84 -5.70
CA GLU A 119 -0.38 -2.46 -6.11
C GLU A 119 -1.66 -1.66 -6.39
N ARG A 120 -2.55 -2.21 -7.23
CA ARG A 120 -3.86 -1.59 -7.53
C ARG A 120 -4.72 -1.41 -6.28
N ARG A 121 -4.68 -2.36 -5.33
CA ARG A 121 -5.40 -2.24 -4.04
C ARG A 121 -4.80 -1.13 -3.17
N LEU A 122 -3.47 -0.97 -3.15
CA LEU A 122 -2.78 0.10 -2.43
C LEU A 122 -3.12 1.47 -3.00
N GLU A 123 -2.95 1.65 -4.31
CA GLU A 123 -3.29 2.90 -5.01
C GLU A 123 -4.75 3.31 -4.73
N ARG A 124 -5.67 2.34 -4.81
CA ARG A 124 -7.08 2.60 -4.55
C ARG A 124 -7.39 2.95 -3.10
N GLN A 125 -6.69 2.36 -2.13
CA GLN A 125 -6.86 2.73 -0.72
C GLN A 125 -6.33 4.14 -0.46
N LEU A 126 -5.15 4.48 -0.98
CA LEU A 126 -4.55 5.80 -0.82
C LEU A 126 -5.37 6.89 -1.52
N ALA A 127 -5.88 6.63 -2.72
CA ALA A 127 -6.77 7.55 -3.43
C ALA A 127 -8.09 7.83 -2.69
N ARG A 128 -8.56 6.89 -1.86
CA ARG A 128 -9.78 7.03 -1.04
C ARG A 128 -9.52 7.58 0.36
N ALA A 129 -8.27 7.85 0.71
CA ALA A 129 -7.96 8.45 2.00
C ALA A 129 -8.54 9.87 2.05
N GLU A 130 -9.08 10.27 3.20
CA GLU A 130 -9.68 11.60 3.38
C GLU A 130 -9.03 12.40 4.51
N ARG A 131 -8.40 11.73 5.47
CA ARG A 131 -7.95 12.35 6.74
C ARG A 131 -6.52 11.96 7.09
N GLU A 132 -6.22 10.67 7.05
CA GLU A 132 -4.95 10.14 7.53
C GLU A 132 -4.50 8.91 6.75
N VAL A 133 -3.19 8.80 6.52
CA VAL A 133 -2.52 7.60 6.04
C VAL A 133 -1.40 7.21 7.00
N PHE A 134 -1.37 5.94 7.39
CA PHE A 134 -0.25 5.35 8.13
C PHE A 134 0.34 4.22 7.28
N ALA A 135 1.61 4.34 6.93
CA ALA A 135 2.29 3.48 5.97
C ALA A 135 3.61 2.93 6.54
N ILE A 136 3.78 1.62 6.43
CA ILE A 136 5.02 0.87 6.68
C ILE A 136 5.34 0.16 5.38
N VAL A 137 6.40 0.58 4.72
CA VAL A 137 6.66 0.22 3.32
C VAL A 137 8.11 -0.28 3.20
N PRO A 138 8.34 -1.47 2.61
CA PRO A 138 9.68 -1.86 2.20
C PRO A 138 10.29 -0.78 1.30
N SER A 139 11.51 -0.33 1.58
CA SER A 139 12.14 0.79 0.86
C SER A 139 12.22 0.58 -0.65
N ASN A 140 12.40 -0.66 -1.10
CA ASN A 140 12.40 -1.03 -2.52
C ASN A 140 11.01 -1.03 -3.18
N ALA A 141 9.93 -0.99 -2.40
CA ALA A 141 8.54 -0.86 -2.86
C ALA A 141 8.00 0.56 -2.70
N PHE A 142 8.77 1.50 -2.14
CA PHE A 142 8.36 2.89 -1.99
C PHE A 142 7.94 3.56 -3.32
N PRO A 143 8.62 3.34 -4.47
CA PRO A 143 8.21 3.95 -5.74
C PRO A 143 6.75 3.65 -6.14
N THR A 144 6.21 2.50 -5.74
CA THR A 144 4.82 2.11 -6.01
C THR A 144 3.79 2.97 -5.28
N VAL A 145 4.15 3.55 -4.13
CA VAL A 145 3.23 4.35 -3.30
C VAL A 145 3.61 5.83 -3.26
N ALA A 146 4.79 6.21 -3.76
CA ALA A 146 5.34 7.55 -3.65
C ALA A 146 4.40 8.63 -4.20
N ASP A 147 3.90 8.45 -5.43
CA ASP A 147 2.99 9.41 -6.06
C ASP A 147 1.66 9.53 -5.30
N ALA A 148 1.12 8.40 -4.81
CA ALA A 148 -0.12 8.39 -4.05
C ALA A 148 0.03 9.02 -2.64
N LEU A 149 1.20 8.87 -2.00
CA LEU A 149 1.52 9.56 -0.75
C LEU A 149 1.73 11.06 -0.96
N ALA A 150 2.34 11.45 -2.08
CA ALA A 150 2.48 12.85 -2.46
C ALA A 150 1.12 13.51 -2.71
N ASP A 151 0.21 12.83 -3.42
CA ASP A 151 -1.18 13.29 -3.59
C ASP A 151 -1.91 13.44 -2.26
N ALA A 152 -1.76 12.48 -1.34
CA ALA A 152 -2.35 12.57 0.00
C ALA A 152 -1.85 13.80 0.77
N ARG A 153 -0.54 14.10 0.69
CA ARG A 153 0.05 15.31 1.28
C ARG A 153 -0.45 16.59 0.63
N GLU A 154 -0.60 16.62 -0.69
CA GLU A 154 -1.14 17.77 -1.43
C GLU A 154 -2.61 18.03 -1.08
N ARG A 155 -3.40 16.97 -0.85
CA ARG A 155 -4.79 17.05 -0.36
C ARG A 155 -4.91 17.43 1.12
N GLY A 156 -3.79 17.59 1.84
CA GLY A 156 -3.76 18.05 3.23
C GLY A 156 -3.96 16.95 4.28
N LEU A 157 -3.83 15.67 3.91
CA LEU A 157 -4.00 14.55 4.84
C LEU A 157 -2.78 14.40 5.73
N THR A 158 -2.99 13.97 6.98
CA THR A 158 -1.89 13.56 7.85
C THR A 158 -1.28 12.24 7.36
N VAL A 159 0.04 12.16 7.24
CA VAL A 159 0.71 10.99 6.64
C VAL A 159 1.93 10.62 7.48
N TYR A 160 1.96 9.37 7.94
CA TYR A 160 3.09 8.77 8.66
C TYR A 160 3.70 7.67 7.78
N CYS A 161 5.01 7.70 7.57
CA CYS A 161 5.69 6.72 6.73
C CYS A 161 6.91 6.14 7.45
N LEU A 162 6.99 4.82 7.53
CA LEU A 162 8.19 4.10 7.92
C LEU A 162 8.70 3.31 6.72
N LEU A 163 9.91 3.64 6.26
CA LEU A 163 10.61 2.84 5.26
C LEU A 163 11.41 1.74 5.96
N ALA A 164 11.26 0.51 5.47
CA ALA A 164 11.92 -0.65 6.07
C ALA A 164 12.84 -1.39 5.09
N GLY A 165 13.90 -1.98 5.63
CA GLY A 165 14.87 -2.82 4.91
C GLY A 165 16.26 -2.21 4.89
N GLU A 166 17.23 -3.00 4.42
CA GLU A 166 18.67 -2.69 4.48
C GLU A 166 19.03 -1.34 3.85
N SER A 167 18.30 -0.91 2.81
CA SER A 167 18.51 0.37 2.13
C SER A 167 17.62 1.51 2.64
N ALA A 168 16.80 1.31 3.68
CA ALA A 168 15.78 2.28 4.08
C ALA A 168 16.36 3.63 4.51
N GLU A 169 17.43 3.62 5.32
CA GLU A 169 18.11 4.85 5.74
C GLU A 169 18.66 5.63 4.54
N SER A 170 19.42 4.95 3.67
CA SER A 170 19.99 5.59 2.48
C SER A 170 18.90 6.11 1.55
N HIS A 171 17.81 5.37 1.39
CA HIS A 171 16.68 5.77 0.56
C HIS A 171 16.04 7.07 1.05
N VAL A 172 15.87 7.26 2.36
CA VAL A 172 15.37 8.54 2.92
C VAL A 172 16.40 9.65 2.74
N ALA A 173 17.69 9.38 2.98
CA ALA A 173 18.76 10.36 2.86
C ALA A 173 18.97 10.89 1.43
N GLU A 174 18.60 10.09 0.41
CA GLU A 174 18.67 10.45 -1.01
C GLU A 174 17.42 11.21 -1.50
N MET A 175 16.36 11.35 -0.68
CA MET A 175 15.18 12.13 -1.06
C MET A 175 15.46 13.63 -0.99
N ASP A 176 15.17 14.36 -2.06
CA ASP A 176 15.28 15.82 -2.09
C ASP A 176 14.34 16.50 -1.07
N ASP A 177 13.11 15.99 -0.95
CA ASP A 177 12.08 16.51 -0.04
C ASP A 177 11.22 15.35 0.52
N PRO A 178 11.57 14.78 1.68
CA PRO A 178 10.75 13.76 2.33
C PRO A 178 9.36 14.28 2.74
N GLY A 179 9.23 15.59 2.99
CA GLY A 179 7.99 16.26 3.38
C GLY A 179 6.94 16.30 2.27
N ARG A 180 7.37 16.10 1.02
CA ARG A 180 6.46 15.82 -0.10
C ARG A 180 5.62 14.58 0.14
N TYR A 181 6.14 13.57 0.85
CA TYR A 181 5.49 12.26 0.98
C TYR A 181 4.88 12.00 2.35
N ALA A 182 5.43 12.58 3.43
CA ALA A 182 4.89 12.35 4.77
C ALA A 182 5.15 13.51 5.74
N HIS A 183 4.32 13.61 6.77
CA HIS A 183 4.55 14.47 7.95
C HIS A 183 5.70 13.94 8.80
N VAL A 184 5.81 12.62 8.94
CA VAL A 184 6.87 11.96 9.69
C VAL A 184 7.41 10.81 8.84
N VAL A 185 8.73 10.80 8.61
CA VAL A 185 9.43 9.69 7.96
C VAL A 185 10.36 9.03 8.96
N ARG A 186 10.17 7.73 9.17
CA ARG A 186 11.08 6.87 9.92
C ARG A 186 11.79 5.89 8.98
N SER A 187 12.96 5.41 9.38
CA SER A 187 13.63 4.29 8.71
C SER A 187 13.99 3.20 9.69
N TRP A 188 13.88 1.94 9.27
CA TRP A 188 14.29 0.79 10.06
C TRP A 188 15.00 -0.27 9.20
N ASP A 189 16.20 -0.70 9.60
CA ASP A 189 16.85 -1.89 9.03
C ASP A 189 16.20 -3.18 9.57
N GLY A 190 14.95 -3.38 9.16
CA GLY A 190 14.13 -4.54 9.48
C GLY A 190 13.28 -4.96 8.28
N ARG A 191 12.66 -6.13 8.37
CA ARG A 191 11.81 -6.67 7.30
C ARG A 191 10.37 -6.92 7.76
N PRO A 192 9.65 -5.90 8.30
CA PRO A 192 8.25 -6.04 8.63
C PRO A 192 7.42 -6.27 7.36
N PRO A 193 6.23 -6.88 7.48
CA PRO A 193 5.25 -6.86 6.41
C PRO A 193 4.94 -5.41 5.98
N LEU A 194 4.60 -5.24 4.70
CA LEU A 194 4.03 -4.00 4.20
C LEU A 194 2.67 -3.80 4.86
N PHE A 195 2.43 -2.61 5.40
CA PHE A 195 1.16 -2.25 6.00
C PHE A 195 0.81 -0.81 5.65
N VAL A 196 -0.34 -0.61 5.01
CA VAL A 196 -0.88 0.71 4.73
C VAL A 196 -2.32 0.73 5.21
N VAL A 197 -2.68 1.73 6.00
CA VAL A 197 -4.05 1.97 6.45
C VAL A 197 -4.40 3.43 6.27
N ARG A 198 -5.64 3.68 5.82
CA ARG A 198 -6.22 5.00 5.66
C ARG A 198 -7.45 5.17 6.54
N ASP A 199 -7.59 6.35 7.12
CA ASP A 199 -8.72 6.81 7.93
C ASP A 199 -9.15 5.85 9.05
N ALA A 200 -8.24 4.97 9.49
CA ALA A 200 -8.50 3.80 10.33
C ALA A 200 -9.73 2.96 9.88
N LEU A 201 -9.94 2.85 8.57
CA LEU A 201 -11.07 2.13 7.98
C LEU A 201 -10.60 1.03 7.02
N GLY A 202 -9.72 1.38 6.09
CA GLY A 202 -9.33 0.48 5.00
C GLY A 202 -7.83 0.46 4.77
N GLY A 203 -7.34 -0.64 4.24
CA GLY A 203 -5.90 -0.81 4.08
C GLY A 203 -5.49 -2.09 3.37
N VAL A 204 -4.18 -2.27 3.30
CA VAL A 204 -3.53 -3.44 2.73
C VAL A 204 -2.40 -3.88 3.67
N LEU A 205 -2.37 -5.18 3.98
CA LEU A 205 -1.31 -5.86 4.70
C LEU A 205 -0.70 -6.91 3.77
N ALA A 206 0.58 -6.82 3.45
CA ALA A 206 1.25 -7.74 2.54
C ALA A 206 2.58 -8.23 3.09
N SER A 207 3.01 -9.43 2.70
CA SER A 207 4.35 -9.93 3.04
C SER A 207 5.44 -8.94 2.56
N HIS A 208 6.54 -8.80 3.31
CA HIS A 208 7.62 -7.83 3.01
C HIS A 208 8.11 -7.87 1.55
N GLY A 209 8.27 -9.06 0.98
CA GLY A 209 8.72 -9.23 -0.41
C GLY A 209 7.60 -9.24 -1.46
N MET A 210 6.34 -9.01 -1.10
CA MET A 210 5.20 -9.24 -2.00
C MET A 210 5.25 -8.39 -3.29
N LEU A 211 5.65 -7.13 -3.16
CA LEU A 211 5.73 -6.20 -4.30
C LEU A 211 7.05 -6.32 -5.08
N THR A 212 8.07 -6.95 -4.50
CA THR A 212 9.44 -6.96 -5.07
C THR A 212 9.90 -8.35 -5.50
N SER A 213 9.26 -9.41 -5.04
CA SER A 213 9.61 -10.80 -5.33
C SER A 213 8.61 -11.44 -6.30
N ARG A 214 9.01 -11.62 -7.57
CA ARG A 214 8.19 -12.24 -8.64
C ARG A 214 7.78 -13.71 -8.38
N HIS A 215 8.37 -14.39 -7.39
CA HIS A 215 8.13 -15.81 -7.07
C HIS A 215 7.75 -16.05 -5.60
N GLY A 216 7.37 -15.01 -4.85
CA GLY A 216 6.98 -15.17 -3.45
C GLY A 216 5.66 -15.93 -3.32
N ARG A 217 5.60 -16.94 -2.45
CA ARG A 217 4.34 -17.58 -1.99
C ARG A 217 3.57 -16.71 -0.99
N GLY A 218 3.79 -15.40 -1.04
CA GLY A 218 3.13 -14.44 -0.15
C GLY A 218 1.66 -14.28 -0.53
N TYR A 219 0.90 -13.75 0.42
CA TYR A 219 -0.40 -13.19 0.15
C TYR A 219 -0.45 -11.79 0.77
N ALA A 220 -1.37 -10.99 0.27
CA ALA A 220 -1.78 -9.75 0.87
C ALA A 220 -3.24 -9.86 1.32
N LEU A 221 -3.60 -8.99 2.26
CA LEU A 221 -4.92 -8.84 2.81
C LEU A 221 -5.34 -7.41 2.53
N ALA A 222 -6.38 -7.23 1.72
CA ALA A 222 -7.04 -5.94 1.57
C ALA A 222 -8.27 -5.93 2.49
N PHE A 223 -8.48 -4.85 3.23
CA PHE A 223 -9.58 -4.74 4.18
C PHE A 223 -10.24 -3.36 4.12
N ASN A 224 -11.50 -3.28 4.55
CA ASN A 224 -12.28 -2.05 4.61
C ASN A 224 -13.29 -2.08 5.78
N GLN A 225 -12.81 -2.52 6.94
CA GLN A 225 -13.55 -2.61 8.19
C GLN A 225 -12.78 -1.93 9.31
N ASN A 226 -13.49 -1.12 10.11
CA ASN A 226 -12.89 -0.28 11.14
C ASN A 226 -12.23 -1.11 12.25
N GLU A 227 -12.87 -2.17 12.73
CA GLU A 227 -12.37 -3.01 13.81
C GLU A 227 -11.08 -3.75 13.40
N VAL A 228 -11.03 -4.22 12.15
CA VAL A 228 -9.84 -4.87 11.57
C VAL A 228 -8.71 -3.86 11.39
N ALA A 229 -9.01 -2.70 10.81
CA ALA A 229 -8.05 -1.62 10.62
C ALA A 229 -7.43 -1.17 11.95
N SER A 230 -8.26 -1.03 12.99
CA SER A 230 -7.87 -0.63 14.34
C SER A 230 -6.96 -1.66 15.00
N GLY A 231 -7.31 -2.95 14.91
CA GLY A 231 -6.49 -4.03 15.44
C GLY A 231 -5.11 -4.11 14.78
N PHE A 232 -5.04 -3.98 13.45
CA PHE A 232 -3.75 -3.93 12.75
C PHE A 232 -2.98 -2.66 13.07
N PHE A 233 -3.61 -1.49 13.01
CA PHE A 233 -2.95 -0.22 13.36
C PHE A 233 -2.35 -0.29 14.76
N GLY A 234 -3.12 -0.73 15.76
CA GLY A 234 -2.65 -0.91 17.14
C GLY A 234 -1.43 -1.83 17.23
N ASN A 235 -1.41 -2.94 16.49
CA ASN A 235 -0.24 -3.83 16.44
C ASN A 235 0.99 -3.15 15.84
N TYR A 236 0.83 -2.48 14.68
CA TYR A 236 1.95 -1.88 13.94
C TYR A 236 2.50 -0.63 14.62
N VAL A 237 1.65 0.25 15.15
CA VAL A 237 2.08 1.43 15.90
C VAL A 237 2.78 1.05 17.22
N SER A 238 2.41 -0.09 17.82
CA SER A 238 3.02 -0.55 19.08
C SER A 238 4.32 -1.32 18.90
N ASN A 239 4.44 -2.13 17.85
CA ASN A 239 5.53 -3.12 17.73
C ASN A 239 6.49 -2.86 16.57
N VAL A 240 6.08 -2.09 15.56
CA VAL A 240 6.88 -1.88 14.34
C VAL A 240 7.32 -0.43 14.21
N TRP A 241 6.39 0.51 14.37
CA TRP A 241 6.69 1.95 14.32
C TRP A 241 7.82 2.37 15.28
N PRO A 242 7.87 1.91 16.55
CA PRO A 242 8.91 2.33 17.48
C PRO A 242 10.30 1.76 17.15
N MET A 243 10.37 0.75 16.27
CA MET A 243 11.65 0.20 15.80
C MET A 243 12.32 1.12 14.78
N GLY A 244 11.57 2.04 14.17
CA GLY A 244 12.09 3.00 13.21
C GLY A 244 12.67 4.23 13.89
N GLU A 245 13.83 4.66 13.40
CA GLU A 245 14.45 5.93 13.78
C GLU A 245 13.82 7.08 12.99
N GLN A 246 13.48 8.18 13.67
CA GLN A 246 12.94 9.37 13.03
C GLN A 246 14.00 10.05 12.16
N ARG A 247 13.76 10.11 10.84
CA ARG A 247 14.67 10.70 9.86
C ARG A 247 14.19 12.06 9.36
N PHE A 248 12.89 12.29 9.34
CA PHE A 248 12.31 13.57 8.93
C PHE A 248 11.01 13.85 9.67
N VAL A 249 10.77 15.12 9.95
CA VAL A 249 9.52 15.67 10.45
C VAL A 249 9.24 16.96 9.69
N ALA A 250 8.04 17.08 9.14
CA ALA A 250 7.60 18.30 8.45
C ALA A 250 7.38 19.45 9.45
N GLU A 251 7.46 20.68 8.96
CA GLU A 251 7.07 21.85 9.74
C GLU A 251 5.62 21.72 10.26
N PRO A 252 5.32 22.23 11.47
CA PRO A 252 3.98 22.18 12.02
C PRO A 252 2.93 22.80 11.06
N PRO A 253 1.74 22.18 10.90
CA PRO A 253 0.66 22.77 10.13
C PRO A 253 0.29 24.19 10.58
N THR A 254 -0.19 25.05 9.69
CA THR A 254 -0.71 26.36 10.09
C THR A 254 -1.97 26.20 10.93
N LEU A 255 -2.06 26.94 12.05
CA LEU A 255 -3.22 26.97 12.91
C LEU A 255 -4.19 28.12 12.53
N PRO A 256 -5.51 27.98 12.78
CA PRO A 256 -6.17 26.83 13.41
C PRO A 256 -6.29 25.62 12.48
N ALA A 257 -6.20 24.41 13.04
CA ALA A 257 -6.34 23.16 12.30
C ALA A 257 -7.25 22.17 13.02
N THR A 258 -8.23 21.61 12.30
CA THR A 258 -9.28 20.73 12.84
C THR A 258 -9.08 19.29 12.37
N PHE A 259 -9.25 18.34 13.29
CA PHE A 259 -9.01 16.91 13.05
C PHE A 259 -10.13 16.06 13.63
N GLU A 260 -10.83 15.32 12.77
CA GLU A 260 -11.76 14.26 13.19
C GLU A 260 -11.01 13.01 13.67
N LEU A 261 -9.83 12.75 13.12
CA LEU A 261 -8.93 11.72 13.65
C LEU A 261 -8.06 12.35 14.73
N PHE A 262 -8.51 12.20 15.98
CA PHE A 262 -7.91 12.83 17.15
C PHE A 262 -6.38 12.73 17.20
N ARG A 263 -5.79 11.57 16.89
CA ARG A 263 -4.33 11.38 16.91
C ARG A 263 -3.54 12.31 15.96
N SER A 264 -4.15 12.74 14.86
CA SER A 264 -3.54 13.71 13.94
C SER A 264 -3.50 15.11 14.58
N GLY A 265 -4.53 15.45 15.36
CA GLY A 265 -4.52 16.65 16.21
C GLY A 265 -3.52 16.56 17.36
N VAL A 266 -3.40 15.41 18.02
CA VAL A 266 -2.38 15.16 19.05
C VAL A 266 -0.98 15.32 18.47
N THR A 267 -0.72 14.77 17.28
CA THR A 267 0.55 14.95 16.57
C THR A 267 0.81 16.42 16.24
N THR A 268 -0.20 17.14 15.73
CA THR A 268 -0.09 18.57 15.46
C THR A 268 0.27 19.36 16.72
N ALA A 269 -0.39 19.09 17.85
CA ALA A 269 -0.05 19.69 19.13
C ALA A 269 1.38 19.35 19.58
N ALA A 270 1.83 18.11 19.39
CA ALA A 270 3.21 17.70 19.68
C ALA A 270 4.23 18.49 18.86
N LEU A 271 3.96 18.71 17.57
CA LEU A 271 4.83 19.48 16.68
C LEU A 271 4.93 20.95 17.11
N HIS A 272 3.80 21.60 17.41
CA HIS A 272 3.79 22.99 17.87
C HIS A 272 4.48 23.17 19.24
N THR A 273 4.16 22.32 20.21
CA THR A 273 4.75 22.41 21.55
C THR A 273 6.25 22.13 21.54
N THR A 274 6.72 21.20 20.70
CA THR A 274 8.16 20.93 20.49
C THR A 274 8.87 22.10 19.81
N ALA A 275 8.18 22.83 18.93
CA ALA A 275 8.69 24.08 18.34
C ALA A 275 8.66 25.28 19.32
N GLY A 276 8.16 25.10 20.54
CA GLY A 276 8.07 26.15 21.57
C GLY A 276 6.85 27.07 21.42
N HIS A 277 5.83 26.66 20.67
CA HIS A 277 4.57 27.38 20.55
C HIS A 277 3.59 26.91 21.63
N ASP A 278 3.00 27.86 22.36
CA ASP A 278 1.86 27.59 23.24
C ASP A 278 0.60 27.42 22.38
N VAL A 279 -0.16 26.35 22.65
CA VAL A 279 -1.37 26.02 21.89
C VAL A 279 -2.55 25.73 22.82
N VAL A 280 -3.74 26.06 22.35
CA VAL A 280 -5.02 25.73 22.97
C VAL A 280 -5.83 24.79 22.07
N ALA A 281 -6.82 24.11 22.65
CA ALA A 281 -7.70 23.22 21.93
C ALA A 281 -9.17 23.61 22.08
N ASP A 282 -9.92 23.49 20.99
CA ASP A 282 -11.38 23.35 21.02
C ASP A 282 -11.72 21.85 20.85
N LEU A 283 -12.55 21.28 21.73
CA LEU A 283 -12.79 19.84 21.82
C LEU A 283 -14.29 19.53 21.98
N ASP A 284 -14.83 18.69 21.10
CA ASP A 284 -16.12 18.00 21.29
C ASP A 284 -15.86 16.66 21.98
N VAL A 285 -16.27 16.53 23.24
CA VAL A 285 -15.94 15.36 24.07
C VAL A 285 -17.15 14.69 24.69
N VAL A 286 -16.99 13.41 25.02
CA VAL A 286 -17.91 12.62 25.82
C VAL A 286 -17.18 12.09 27.04
N ALA A 287 -17.74 12.29 28.24
CA ALA A 287 -17.16 11.74 29.47
C ALA A 287 -17.18 10.20 29.44
N THR A 288 -16.08 9.55 29.80
CA THR A 288 -15.95 8.08 29.74
C THR A 288 -16.70 7.36 30.87
N THR A 289 -17.11 8.09 31.91
CA THR A 289 -17.79 7.55 33.10
C THR A 289 -19.31 7.49 32.95
N ASP A 290 -19.92 8.52 32.38
CA ASP A 290 -21.38 8.69 32.31
C ASP A 290 -21.91 9.05 30.92
N GLU A 291 -21.05 9.06 29.91
CA GLU A 291 -21.37 9.37 28.51
C GLU A 291 -21.96 10.77 28.28
N THR A 292 -21.75 11.70 29.21
CA THR A 292 -22.21 13.08 29.06
C THR A 292 -21.36 13.84 28.04
N ALA A 293 -21.99 14.42 27.03
CA ALA A 293 -21.32 15.28 26.05
C ALA A 293 -20.97 16.65 26.66
N ARG A 294 -19.76 17.15 26.36
CA ARG A 294 -19.26 18.47 26.75
C ARG A 294 -18.48 19.10 25.59
N GLN A 295 -18.37 20.42 25.65
CA GLN A 295 -17.56 21.21 24.73
C GLN A 295 -16.54 22.00 25.54
N PHE A 296 -15.28 21.90 25.17
CA PHE A 296 -14.21 22.74 25.71
C PHE A 296 -13.75 23.70 24.62
N GLU A 297 -13.62 24.99 24.92
CA GLU A 297 -13.20 26.01 23.96
C GLU A 297 -11.98 26.75 24.50
N GLY A 298 -10.93 26.86 23.69
CA GLY A 298 -9.71 27.60 24.01
C GLY A 298 -8.96 27.06 25.23
N VAL A 299 -9.08 25.77 25.55
CA VAL A 299 -8.44 25.20 26.74
C VAL A 299 -6.94 24.98 26.49
N PRO A 300 -6.04 25.51 27.35
CA PRO A 300 -4.60 25.31 27.19
C PRO A 300 -4.19 23.85 27.21
N ILE A 301 -3.37 23.44 26.24
CA ILE A 301 -2.78 22.11 26.22
C ILE A 301 -1.54 22.12 27.13
N ARG A 302 -1.58 21.35 28.21
CA ARG A 302 -0.50 21.28 29.21
C ARG A 302 0.42 20.09 29.02
N GLU A 303 -0.09 19.00 28.45
CA GLU A 303 0.68 17.81 28.13
C GLU A 303 0.13 17.17 26.86
N VAL A 304 1.02 16.63 26.03
CA VAL A 304 0.69 15.85 24.83
C VAL A 304 1.33 14.49 25.01
N ARG A 305 0.58 13.39 24.92
CA ARG A 305 1.11 12.03 25.07
C ARG A 305 0.88 11.21 23.81
N GLN A 306 1.97 10.78 23.16
CA GLN A 306 1.91 10.06 21.89
C GLN A 306 3.22 9.31 21.57
N ASN A 307 3.22 8.49 20.52
CA ASN A 307 4.39 7.73 20.04
C ASN A 307 4.65 7.79 18.54
N LEU A 308 3.98 8.68 17.81
CA LEU A 308 4.13 8.87 16.38
C LEU A 308 5.36 9.72 16.04
N VAL A 309 5.61 10.80 16.78
CA VAL A 309 6.73 11.74 16.57
C VAL A 309 7.59 11.87 17.84
N GLU A 310 8.87 12.19 17.71
CA GLU A 310 9.71 12.54 18.87
C GLU A 310 9.31 13.93 19.42
N PRO A 311 9.30 14.15 20.74
CA PRO A 311 9.61 13.17 21.80
C PRO A 311 8.47 12.17 22.04
N VAL A 312 8.82 10.89 22.14
CA VAL A 312 7.87 9.83 22.53
C VAL A 312 7.67 9.81 24.05
N ASN A 313 6.41 9.91 24.50
CA ASN A 313 6.07 10.09 25.91
C ASN A 313 4.73 9.43 26.33
N ASN A 314 4.22 8.52 25.51
CA ASN A 314 3.09 7.68 25.85
C ASN A 314 3.39 6.75 27.05
N ALA A 315 2.43 6.61 27.95
CA ALA A 315 2.44 5.66 29.06
C ALA A 315 2.12 4.23 28.63
N PHE A 316 1.36 4.04 27.55
CA PHE A 316 1.02 2.73 26.99
C PHE A 316 1.04 2.74 25.45
N PRO A 317 1.22 1.59 24.76
CA PRO A 317 1.68 1.54 23.37
C PRO A 317 0.83 2.25 22.29
N ILE A 318 -0.43 2.54 22.58
CA ILE A 318 -1.36 3.18 21.62
C ILE A 318 -1.91 4.52 22.14
N GLU A 319 -1.38 5.03 23.26
CA GLU A 319 -1.85 6.29 23.84
C GLU A 319 -1.67 7.44 22.85
N ASN A 320 -2.76 8.17 22.64
CA ASN A 320 -2.80 9.43 21.93
C ASN A 320 -3.74 10.33 22.72
N SER A 321 -3.18 11.11 23.64
CA SER A 321 -3.95 11.90 24.58
C SER A 321 -3.44 13.33 24.73
N LEU A 322 -4.35 14.23 25.10
CA LEU A 322 -4.06 15.60 25.52
C LEU A 322 -4.46 15.76 26.99
N VAL A 323 -3.62 16.42 27.77
CA VAL A 323 -3.99 16.94 29.08
C VAL A 323 -4.24 18.43 28.93
N VAL A 324 -5.48 18.85 29.15
CA VAL A 324 -5.92 20.24 28.98
C VAL A 324 -6.34 20.86 30.31
N GLU A 325 -6.15 22.17 30.45
CA GLU A 325 -6.56 22.91 31.64
C GLU A 325 -7.95 23.51 31.44
N THR A 326 -8.91 23.05 32.26
CA THR A 326 -10.29 23.54 32.31
C THR A 326 -10.54 24.33 33.60
N ASP A 327 -11.71 24.95 33.72
CA ASP A 327 -12.12 25.64 34.95
C ASP A 327 -12.17 24.71 36.18
N ASP A 328 -12.41 23.41 35.96
CA ASP A 328 -12.47 22.38 37.01
C ASP A 328 -11.09 21.72 37.29
N GLY A 329 -10.04 22.14 36.58
CA GLY A 329 -8.68 21.63 36.69
C GLY A 329 -8.18 20.91 35.43
N LEU A 330 -7.08 20.16 35.58
CA LEU A 330 -6.50 19.38 34.50
C LEU A 330 -7.35 18.15 34.22
N VAL A 331 -7.68 17.93 32.94
CA VAL A 331 -8.42 16.75 32.48
C VAL A 331 -7.69 16.07 31.34
N SER A 332 -7.81 14.75 31.27
CA SER A 332 -7.24 13.93 30.20
C SER A 332 -8.26 13.62 29.11
N VAL A 333 -7.85 13.78 27.85
CA VAL A 333 -8.70 13.60 26.66
C VAL A 333 -8.02 12.66 25.68
N GLY A 334 -8.68 11.55 25.36
CA GLY A 334 -8.27 10.60 24.33
C GLY A 334 -9.20 10.67 23.10
N GLY A 335 -8.88 9.93 22.04
CA GLY A 335 -9.73 9.88 20.84
C GLY A 335 -10.89 8.89 20.97
N GLN A 336 -12.06 9.25 20.44
CA GLN A 336 -13.20 8.32 20.28
C GLN A 336 -13.16 7.60 18.91
N ALA A 337 -12.43 8.15 17.95
CA ALA A 337 -12.54 7.75 16.55
C ALA A 337 -11.87 6.41 16.24
N CYS A 338 -12.58 5.63 15.41
CA CYS A 338 -12.06 4.51 14.64
C CYS A 338 -11.47 3.36 15.48
N GLY A 339 -12.32 2.73 16.29
CA GLY A 339 -12.08 1.43 16.92
C GLY A 339 -11.03 1.38 18.03
N LEU A 340 -10.33 2.49 18.28
CA LEU A 340 -9.49 2.72 19.46
C LEU A 340 -10.09 3.89 20.25
N GLY A 341 -10.88 3.57 21.27
CA GLY A 341 -11.41 4.55 22.21
C GLY A 341 -10.39 4.94 23.29
N PRO A 342 -10.77 5.83 24.21
CA PRO A 342 -9.96 6.11 25.39
C PRO A 342 -9.88 4.86 26.28
N TYR A 343 -8.71 4.65 26.88
CA TYR A 343 -8.44 3.53 27.79
C TYR A 343 -8.38 3.97 29.25
N TYR A 344 -7.76 5.13 29.48
CA TYR A 344 -7.52 5.67 30.83
C TYR A 344 -7.92 7.15 30.94
N GLU A 345 -8.24 7.77 29.82
CA GLU A 345 -8.60 9.18 29.72
C GLU A 345 -10.03 9.41 30.23
N GLU A 346 -10.25 10.59 30.82
CA GLU A 346 -11.54 10.99 31.39
C GLU A 346 -12.58 11.34 30.32
N TYR A 347 -12.10 11.75 29.14
CA TYR A 347 -12.93 12.19 28.03
C TYR A 347 -12.51 11.53 26.70
N ALA A 348 -13.51 11.24 25.88
CA ALA A 348 -13.36 10.77 24.51
C ALA A 348 -13.69 11.92 23.53
N ALA A 349 -12.72 12.42 22.78
CA ALA A 349 -12.92 13.46 21.78
C ALA A 349 -13.35 12.87 20.43
N ARG A 350 -14.38 13.47 19.83
CA ARG A 350 -14.81 13.18 18.46
C ARG A 350 -14.04 13.98 17.43
N GLU A 351 -13.67 15.20 17.82
CA GLU A 351 -12.96 16.16 17.01
C GLU A 351 -12.10 17.03 17.92
N VAL A 352 -10.98 17.51 17.39
CA VAL A 352 -10.12 18.49 18.04
C VAL A 352 -9.73 19.58 17.04
N THR A 353 -9.81 20.84 17.45
CA THR A 353 -9.22 21.97 16.74
C THR A 353 -8.07 22.54 17.56
N ILE A 354 -6.85 22.53 16.99
CA ILE A 354 -5.66 23.13 17.60
C ILE A 354 -5.55 24.58 17.16
N ARG A 355 -5.25 25.49 18.08
CA ARG A 355 -5.16 26.94 17.85
C ARG A 355 -3.96 27.53 18.58
N ASP A 356 -3.47 28.67 18.11
CA ASP A 356 -2.51 29.47 18.86
C ASP A 356 -3.15 29.99 20.15
N ALA A 357 -2.37 30.00 21.24
CA ALA A 357 -2.81 30.42 22.57
C ALA A 357 -3.02 31.94 22.73
#